data_AF-A0A1P8YKV0-F1
#
_entry.id   AF-A0A1P8YKV0-F1
#
_cell.length_a   1.000
_cell.length_b   1.000
_cell.length_c   1.000
_cell.angle_alpha   90.00
_cell.angle_beta   90.00
_cell.angle_gamma   90.00
#
_symmetry.space_group_name_H-M   'P 1'
#
loop_
_entity.id
_entity.type
_entity.pdbx_description
1 polymer ?
#
loop_
_entity_poly.entity_id
_entity_poly.type
_entity_poly.pdbx_seq_one_letter_code
_entity_poly.pdbx_strand_id
1 'polypeptide(L)'
;MGKRATDFDVLIVGSGFGGSVTALRLVEKGYRVGILEAGRRYADADFAKTSWDLKRFLWAPALGCYGIQRVHLLRDVLILAGAGVGGGSLNYANTLYKPPASFFEDPQWRDITDWHDELSPYYDQARKMLGVVQNPHMTPRTRSSSRWPRTWASATPSSRPRSASSSASRARPSLTPTSAARARTAPDASSAASA
;
A
#
# COMPACT_ATOMS: atom_id res chain seq x y z
N MET A 1 10.46 21.38 25.61
CA MET A 1 9.19 20.62 25.65
C MET A 1 9.49 19.18 25.24
N GLY A 2 9.23 18.18 26.09
CA GLY A 2 9.51 16.77 25.75
C GLY A 2 8.54 16.22 24.70
N LYS A 3 9.02 15.36 23.79
CA LYS A 3 8.18 14.73 22.75
C LYS A 3 7.12 13.84 23.41
N ARG A 4 5.84 14.11 23.12
CA ARG A 4 4.70 13.28 23.53
C ARG A 4 4.61 12.03 22.65
N ALA A 5 3.90 11.02 23.14
CA ALA A 5 3.62 9.79 22.40
C ALA A 5 2.88 10.06 21.07
N THR A 6 2.09 11.14 21.00
CA THR A 6 1.29 11.55 19.84
C THR A 6 2.05 12.46 18.85
N ASP A 7 3.30 12.82 19.14
CA ASP A 7 4.07 13.66 18.22
C ASP A 7 4.65 12.79 17.09
N PHE A 8 4.30 13.09 15.84
CA PHE A 8 4.82 12.44 14.63
C PHE A 8 5.48 13.47 13.73
N ASP A 9 6.45 13.04 12.92
CA ASP A 9 7.06 13.90 11.90
C ASP A 9 6.14 14.01 10.68
N VAL A 10 5.40 12.94 10.36
CA VAL A 10 4.42 12.90 9.27
C VAL A 10 3.13 12.20 9.72
N LEU A 11 1.98 12.77 9.37
CA LEU A 11 0.66 12.16 9.55
C LEU A 11 0.06 11.79 8.20
N ILE A 12 -0.34 10.53 8.04
CA ILE A 12 -0.98 9.99 6.84
C ILE A 12 -2.44 9.71 7.14
N VAL A 13 -3.35 10.22 6.30
CA VAL A 13 -4.79 9.97 6.42
C VAL A 13 -5.18 8.92 5.38
N GLY A 14 -5.63 7.77 5.86
CA GLY A 14 -5.96 6.59 5.08
C GLY A 14 -4.81 5.58 5.02
N SER A 15 -5.12 4.32 5.25
CA SER A 15 -4.17 3.19 5.27
C SER A 15 -4.27 2.30 4.03
N GLY A 16 -4.84 2.81 2.93
CA GLY A 16 -4.90 2.12 1.64
C GLY A 16 -3.52 1.91 0.99
N PHE A 17 -3.49 1.51 -0.28
CA PHE A 17 -2.24 1.29 -1.02
C PHE A 17 -1.29 2.50 -0.96
N GLY A 18 -1.78 3.70 -1.27
CA GLY A 18 -0.98 4.92 -1.22
C GLY A 18 -0.42 5.19 0.18
N GLY A 19 -1.29 5.24 1.19
CA GLY A 19 -0.88 5.52 2.56
C GLY A 19 0.09 4.48 3.14
N SER A 20 -0.12 3.19 2.86
CA SER A 20 0.76 2.11 3.32
C SER A 20 2.14 2.17 2.65
N VAL A 21 2.20 2.44 1.34
CA VAL A 21 3.47 2.59 0.62
C VAL A 21 4.22 3.84 1.10
N THR A 22 3.53 4.97 1.23
CA THR A 22 4.11 6.21 1.76
C THR A 22 4.65 6.00 3.17
N ALA A 23 3.89 5.36 4.06
CA ALA A 23 4.33 5.04 5.41
C ALA A 23 5.60 4.21 5.41
N LEU A 24 5.64 3.13 4.62
CA LEU A 24 6.82 2.28 4.49
C LEU A 24 8.06 3.09 4.09
N ARG A 25 7.96 3.89 3.03
CA ARG A 25 9.11 4.67 2.51
C ARG A 25 9.59 5.76 3.47
N LEU A 26 8.68 6.38 4.22
CA LEU A 26 9.04 7.38 5.22
C LEU A 26 9.69 6.72 6.45
N VAL A 27 9.18 5.57 6.91
CA VAL A 27 9.78 4.84 8.03
C VAL A 27 11.16 4.29 7.66
N GLU A 28 11.37 3.79 6.43
CA GLU A 28 12.68 3.39 5.92
C GLU A 28 13.71 4.54 5.95
N LYS A 29 13.25 5.79 5.78
CA LYS A 29 14.07 7.00 5.91
C LYS A 29 14.24 7.50 7.36
N GLY A 30 13.65 6.81 8.34
CA GLY A 30 13.80 7.13 9.77
C GLY A 30 12.77 8.12 10.33
N TYR A 31 11.73 8.48 9.57
CA TYR A 31 10.66 9.36 10.07
C TYR A 31 9.73 8.64 11.04
N ARG A 32 9.23 9.35 12.06
CA ARG A 32 8.11 8.92 12.90
C ARG A 32 6.80 9.21 12.19
N VAL A 33 6.11 8.17 11.74
CA VAL A 33 4.89 8.29 10.93
C VAL A 33 3.67 7.85 11.73
N GLY A 34 2.64 8.69 11.75
CA GLY A 34 1.30 8.35 12.25
C GLY A 34 0.36 8.05 11.08
N ILE A 35 -0.51 7.05 11.20
CA ILE A 35 -1.55 6.74 10.20
C ILE A 35 -2.91 6.80 10.88
N LEU A 36 -3.85 7.54 10.29
CA LEU A 36 -5.25 7.58 10.70
C LEU A 36 -6.11 6.85 9.68
N GLU A 37 -6.91 5.90 10.14
CA GLU A 37 -7.83 5.12 9.31
C GLU A 37 -9.23 5.20 9.90
N ALA A 38 -10.23 5.36 9.03
CA ALA A 38 -11.62 5.53 9.46
C ALA A 38 -12.27 4.19 9.84
N GLY A 39 -11.83 3.09 9.22
CA GLY A 39 -12.28 1.75 9.57
C GLY A 39 -11.40 1.07 10.63
N ARG A 40 -11.89 -0.05 11.15
CA ARG A 40 -11.15 -0.85 12.14
C ARG A 40 -10.04 -1.69 11.50
N ARG A 41 -9.22 -2.29 12.35
CA ARG A 41 -8.40 -3.44 11.95
C ARG A 41 -9.26 -4.71 11.97
N TYR A 42 -9.13 -5.53 10.94
CA TYR A 42 -9.83 -6.80 10.82
C TYR A 42 -8.85 -7.96 10.99
N ALA A 43 -9.24 -8.96 11.76
CA ALA A 43 -8.66 -10.30 11.74
C ALA A 43 -9.51 -11.22 10.85
N ASP A 44 -8.97 -12.39 10.49
CA ASP A 44 -9.65 -13.35 9.62
C ASP A 44 -11.06 -13.73 10.10
N ALA A 45 -11.26 -13.81 11.41
CA ALA A 45 -12.56 -14.11 12.04
C ALA A 45 -13.57 -12.94 11.99
N ASP A 46 -13.11 -11.71 11.73
CA ASP A 46 -13.97 -10.53 11.65
C ASP A 46 -14.70 -10.40 10.31
N PHE A 47 -14.22 -11.07 9.26
CA PHE A 47 -14.81 -10.97 7.93
C PHE A 47 -16.19 -11.66 7.86
N ALA A 48 -17.12 -11.02 7.16
CA ALA A 48 -18.42 -11.58 6.88
C ALA A 48 -18.25 -12.87 6.05
N LYS A 49 -18.79 -14.00 6.55
CA LYS A 49 -18.78 -15.28 5.82
C LYS A 49 -19.69 -15.25 4.59
N THR A 50 -20.70 -14.38 4.60
CA THR A 50 -21.64 -14.19 3.51
C THR A 50 -22.02 -12.71 3.42
N SER A 51 -22.38 -12.25 2.22
CA SER A 51 -22.82 -10.86 1.99
C SER A 51 -24.13 -10.49 2.69
N TRP A 52 -24.82 -11.47 3.27
CA TRP A 52 -26.06 -11.29 4.03
C TRP A 52 -25.82 -10.81 5.47
N ASP A 53 -24.59 -10.94 5.99
CA ASP A 53 -24.20 -10.34 7.29
C ASP A 53 -23.92 -8.84 7.09
N LEU A 54 -24.98 -8.07 6.86
CA LEU A 54 -24.92 -6.64 6.52
C LEU A 54 -24.17 -5.81 7.56
N LYS A 55 -24.24 -6.16 8.85
CA LYS A 55 -23.54 -5.44 9.93
C LYS A 55 -22.01 -5.60 9.84
N ARG A 56 -21.54 -6.79 9.45
CA ARG A 56 -20.10 -7.07 9.24
C ARG A 56 -19.63 -6.81 7.82
N PHE A 57 -20.55 -6.70 6.87
CA PHE A 57 -20.23 -6.47 5.47
C PHE A 57 -20.21 -4.98 5.12
N LEU A 58 -21.25 -4.22 5.48
CA LEU A 58 -21.41 -2.82 5.09
C LEU A 58 -20.73 -1.87 6.07
N TRP A 59 -20.00 -0.89 5.54
CA TRP A 59 -19.54 0.27 6.29
C TRP A 59 -20.60 1.37 6.23
N ALA A 60 -21.40 1.48 7.27
CA ALA A 60 -22.38 2.55 7.47
C ALA A 60 -22.41 2.93 8.97
N PRO A 61 -21.44 3.74 9.44
CA PRO A 61 -21.31 4.05 10.87
C PRO A 61 -22.56 4.68 11.49
N ALA A 62 -23.29 5.50 10.72
CA ALA A 62 -24.55 6.10 11.15
C ALA A 62 -25.65 5.06 11.45
N LEU A 63 -25.54 3.85 10.89
CA LEU A 63 -26.44 2.72 11.10
C LEU A 63 -25.82 1.65 12.02
N GLY A 64 -24.70 1.95 12.69
CA GLY A 64 -23.97 1.00 13.53
C GLY A 64 -23.33 -0.16 12.77
N CYS A 65 -23.15 -0.04 11.45
CA CYS A 65 -22.51 -1.05 10.62
C CYS A 65 -21.05 -0.66 10.36
N TYR A 66 -20.13 -1.57 10.66
CA TYR A 66 -18.67 -1.32 10.61
C TYR A 66 -17.96 -2.43 9.82
N GLY A 67 -18.56 -2.86 8.72
CA GLY A 67 -17.97 -3.80 7.79
C GLY A 67 -16.94 -3.19 6.86
N ILE A 68 -16.33 -4.03 6.01
CA ILE A 68 -15.26 -3.63 5.09
C ILE A 68 -15.78 -2.89 3.85
N GLN A 69 -17.02 -3.15 3.42
CA GLN A 69 -17.54 -2.66 2.16
C GLN A 69 -18.19 -1.30 2.34
N ARG A 70 -17.54 -0.25 1.85
CA ARG A 70 -18.11 1.08 1.73
C ARG A 70 -18.69 1.26 0.33
N VAL A 71 -19.87 1.85 0.27
CA VAL A 71 -20.60 2.08 -0.97
C VAL A 71 -20.89 3.57 -1.07
N HIS A 72 -20.40 4.21 -2.13
CA HIS A 72 -20.73 5.60 -2.46
C HIS A 72 -21.61 5.61 -3.69
N LEU A 73 -22.87 6.00 -3.51
CA LEU A 73 -23.81 6.20 -4.60
C LEU A 73 -23.70 7.65 -5.08
N LEU A 74 -23.23 7.83 -6.30
CA LEU A 74 -23.30 9.09 -7.03
C LEU A 74 -24.40 8.98 -8.09
N ARG A 75 -24.76 10.11 -8.71
CA ARG A 75 -25.90 10.21 -9.64
C ARG A 75 -25.88 9.14 -10.74
N ASP A 76 -24.71 8.86 -11.29
CA ASP A 76 -24.53 7.96 -12.44
C ASP A 76 -23.55 6.81 -12.17
N VAL A 77 -22.96 6.73 -10.97
CA VAL A 77 -21.92 5.75 -10.65
C VAL A 77 -22.01 5.26 -9.21
N LEU A 78 -21.80 3.95 -9.04
CA LEU A 78 -21.65 3.31 -7.74
C LEU A 78 -20.17 2.99 -7.50
N ILE A 79 -19.57 3.60 -6.48
CA ILE A 79 -18.17 3.37 -6.13
C ILE A 79 -18.10 2.43 -4.93
N LEU A 80 -17.43 1.30 -5.12
CA LEU A 80 -17.14 0.32 -4.08
C LEU A 80 -15.73 0.60 -3.53
N ALA A 81 -15.63 0.82 -2.22
CA ALA A 81 -14.36 1.09 -1.55
C ALA A 81 -14.21 0.24 -0.29
N GLY A 82 -12.98 -0.03 0.13
CA GLY A 82 -12.70 -0.67 1.42
C GLY A 82 -12.67 0.36 2.55
N ALA A 83 -13.15 0.00 3.74
CA ALA A 83 -13.07 0.80 4.96
C ALA A 83 -12.45 -0.04 6.10
N GLY A 84 -11.21 0.28 6.46
CA GLY A 84 -10.42 -0.53 7.37
C GLY A 84 -8.93 -0.37 7.18
N VAL A 85 -8.14 -0.91 8.11
CA VAL A 85 -6.68 -0.97 7.97
C VAL A 85 -6.33 -1.78 6.71
N GLY A 86 -5.73 -1.13 5.72
CA GLY A 86 -5.47 -1.67 4.37
C GLY A 86 -6.36 -1.07 3.27
N GLY A 87 -7.47 -0.42 3.64
CA GLY A 87 -8.38 0.26 2.72
C GLY A 87 -8.95 -0.69 1.65
N GLY A 88 -8.87 -0.27 0.38
CA GLY A 88 -9.36 -1.06 -0.75
C GLY A 88 -8.70 -2.44 -0.92
N SER A 89 -7.55 -2.70 -0.30
CA SER A 89 -6.95 -4.04 -0.34
C SER A 89 -7.79 -5.09 0.40
N LEU A 90 -8.75 -4.69 1.24
CA LEU A 90 -9.65 -5.60 1.95
C LEU A 90 -10.74 -6.21 1.05
N ASN A 91 -11.08 -5.57 -0.06
CA ASN A 91 -12.16 -6.00 -0.95
C ASN A 91 -11.79 -6.01 -2.45
N TYR A 92 -10.53 -5.75 -2.80
CA TYR A 92 -10.08 -5.86 -4.19
C TYR A 92 -9.88 -7.32 -4.63
N ALA A 93 -9.89 -7.53 -5.94
CA ALA A 93 -9.81 -8.86 -6.56
C ALA A 93 -8.39 -9.40 -6.78
N ASN A 94 -7.37 -8.88 -6.07
CA ASN A 94 -5.98 -9.39 -6.17
C ASN A 94 -5.39 -9.44 -7.60
N THR A 95 -5.86 -8.58 -8.50
CA THR A 95 -5.37 -8.50 -9.88
C THR A 95 -4.35 -7.37 -10.00
N LEU A 96 -3.11 -7.71 -10.37
CA LEU A 96 -1.96 -6.80 -10.32
C LEU A 96 -1.25 -6.81 -11.68
N TYR A 97 -1.65 -5.90 -12.57
CA TYR A 97 -1.09 -5.73 -13.91
C TYR A 97 -0.28 -4.44 -14.02
N LYS A 98 0.76 -4.48 -14.86
CA LYS A 98 1.37 -3.27 -15.40
C LYS A 98 0.54 -2.86 -16.63
N PRO A 99 0.08 -1.60 -16.74
CA PRO A 99 -0.59 -1.10 -17.94
C PRO A 99 0.26 -1.31 -19.21
N PRO A 100 -0.36 -1.43 -20.40
CA PRO A 100 0.38 -1.45 -21.66
C PRO A 100 1.07 -0.10 -21.94
N ALA A 101 2.04 -0.08 -22.86
CA ALA A 101 2.77 1.13 -23.25
C ALA A 101 1.85 2.30 -23.62
N SER A 102 0.75 2.02 -24.33
CA SER A 102 -0.23 3.04 -24.75
C SER A 102 -0.86 3.82 -23.60
N PHE A 103 -0.90 3.26 -22.38
CA PHE A 103 -1.34 4.01 -21.20
C PHE A 103 -0.30 5.06 -20.77
N PHE A 104 0.99 4.72 -20.82
CA PHE A 104 2.06 5.64 -20.44
C PHE A 104 2.28 6.74 -21.48
N GLU A 105 1.97 6.45 -22.74
CA GLU A 105 2.09 7.36 -23.89
C GLU A 105 0.85 8.26 -24.11
N ASP A 106 -0.13 8.23 -23.19
CA ASP A 106 -1.36 9.01 -23.35
C ASP A 106 -1.06 10.53 -23.41
N PRO A 107 -1.64 11.27 -24.38
CA PRO A 107 -1.45 12.72 -24.50
C PRO A 107 -1.72 13.53 -23.22
N GLN A 108 -2.51 13.02 -22.28
CA GLN A 108 -2.80 13.70 -21.03
C GLN A 108 -1.58 13.88 -20.11
N TRP A 109 -0.55 13.03 -20.23
CA TRP A 109 0.60 13.06 -19.32
C TRP A 109 1.94 12.70 -19.96
N ARG A 110 1.98 12.19 -21.19
CA ARG A 110 3.23 11.70 -21.83
C ARG A 110 4.34 12.75 -21.91
N ASP A 111 4.00 14.04 -21.96
CA ASP A 111 4.97 15.12 -22.16
C ASP A 111 5.69 15.52 -20.84
N ILE A 112 5.35 14.91 -19.71
CA ILE A 112 5.99 15.18 -18.40
C ILE A 112 7.33 14.45 -18.28
N THR A 113 7.37 13.17 -18.65
CA THR A 113 8.53 12.27 -18.51
C THR A 113 8.26 10.96 -19.28
N ASP A 114 9.29 10.14 -19.45
CA ASP A 114 9.09 8.74 -19.87
C ASP A 114 8.52 7.93 -18.70
N TRP A 115 7.19 7.92 -18.60
CA TRP A 115 6.49 7.21 -17.53
C TRP A 115 6.72 5.70 -17.53
N HIS A 116 6.95 5.12 -18.71
CA HIS A 116 7.18 3.69 -18.78
C HIS A 116 8.48 3.37 -18.06
N ASP A 117 9.56 4.06 -18.40
CA ASP A 117 10.88 3.80 -17.84
C ASP A 117 10.99 4.27 -16.39
N GLU A 118 10.41 5.43 -16.06
CA GLU A 118 10.41 5.97 -14.70
C GLU A 118 9.68 5.06 -13.71
N LEU A 119 8.53 4.49 -14.12
CA LEU A 119 7.71 3.67 -13.22
C LEU A 119 8.10 2.19 -13.22
N SER A 120 8.81 1.69 -14.24
CA SER A 120 9.18 0.28 -14.38
C SER A 120 9.85 -0.31 -13.13
N PRO A 121 10.88 0.33 -12.54
CA PRO A 121 11.53 -0.20 -11.35
C PRO A 121 10.57 -0.36 -10.15
N TYR A 122 9.61 0.56 -10.01
CA TYR A 122 8.64 0.53 -8.92
C TYR A 122 7.56 -0.53 -9.14
N TYR A 123 7.14 -0.77 -10.39
CA TYR A 123 6.29 -1.91 -10.73
C TYR A 123 6.97 -3.24 -10.39
N ASP A 124 8.25 -3.39 -10.70
CA ASP A 124 9.01 -4.60 -10.39
C ASP A 124 9.21 -4.80 -8.89
N GLN A 125 9.47 -3.71 -8.16
CA GLN A 125 9.56 -3.75 -6.70
C GLN A 125 8.21 -4.16 -6.08
N ALA A 126 7.11 -3.54 -6.50
CA ALA A 126 5.78 -3.88 -6.02
C ALA A 126 5.42 -5.33 -6.35
N ARG A 127 5.75 -5.81 -7.56
CA ARG A 127 5.54 -7.20 -7.98
C ARG A 127 6.21 -8.20 -7.04
N LYS A 128 7.47 -7.93 -6.67
CA LYS A 128 8.25 -8.78 -5.76
C LYS A 128 7.68 -8.73 -4.34
N MET A 129 7.41 -7.53 -3.82
CA MET A 129 6.90 -7.34 -2.45
C MET A 129 5.50 -7.95 -2.25
N LEU A 130 4.64 -7.84 -3.26
CA LEU A 130 3.28 -8.38 -3.21
C LEU A 130 3.20 -9.86 -3.60
N GLY A 131 4.33 -10.49 -3.97
CA GLY A 131 4.38 -11.91 -4.33
C GLY A 131 3.49 -12.26 -5.53
N VAL A 132 3.46 -11.38 -6.55
CA VAL A 132 2.62 -11.58 -7.74
C VAL A 132 2.99 -12.88 -8.45
N VAL A 133 2.00 -13.73 -8.68
CA VAL A 133 2.12 -15.00 -9.41
C VAL A 133 1.18 -15.02 -10.60
N GLN A 134 1.53 -15.81 -11.62
CA GLN A 134 0.62 -16.07 -12.74
C GLN A 134 -0.51 -16.99 -12.27
N ASN A 135 -1.75 -16.65 -12.65
CA ASN A 135 -2.89 -17.49 -12.35
C ASN A 135 -2.85 -18.76 -13.24
N PRO A 136 -2.81 -19.96 -12.66
CA PRO A 136 -2.77 -21.20 -13.42
C PRO A 136 -4.10 -21.55 -14.11
N HIS A 137 -5.21 -20.92 -13.71
CA HIS A 137 -6.54 -21.24 -14.23
C HIS A 137 -6.94 -20.34 -15.39
N MET A 138 -6.98 -20.91 -16.60
CA MET A 138 -7.65 -20.30 -17.75
C MET A 138 -9.13 -20.70 -17.77
N THR A 139 -10.01 -19.71 -17.61
CA THR A 139 -11.45 -19.83 -17.82
C THR A 139 -11.83 -19.46 -19.26
N PRO A 140 -13.02 -19.85 -19.76
CA PRO A 140 -13.52 -19.39 -21.06
C PRO A 140 -13.53 -17.86 -21.20
N ARG A 141 -13.76 -17.14 -20.10
CA ARG A 141 -13.79 -15.67 -20.02
C ARG A 141 -12.41 -15.02 -20.14
N THR A 142 -11.36 -15.75 -19.77
CA THR A 142 -9.96 -15.36 -20.00
C THR A 142 -9.40 -15.88 -21.33
N ARG A 143 -10.09 -16.81 -22.00
CA ARG A 143 -9.66 -17.42 -23.28
C ARG A 143 -10.05 -16.58 -24.50
N SER A 144 -11.13 -15.80 -24.43
CA SER A 144 -11.45 -14.76 -25.41
C SER A 144 -10.43 -13.61 -25.41
N SER A 145 -9.53 -13.58 -24.42
CA SER A 145 -8.47 -12.59 -24.30
C SER A 145 -7.25 -12.87 -25.20
N SER A 146 -7.42 -13.54 -26.35
CA SER A 146 -6.35 -13.70 -27.35
C SER A 146 -5.82 -12.37 -27.92
N ARG A 147 -6.51 -11.26 -27.62
CA ARG A 147 -6.06 -9.87 -27.86
C ARG A 147 -5.22 -9.25 -26.74
N TRP A 148 -5.02 -9.92 -25.61
CA TRP A 148 -4.36 -9.35 -24.45
C TRP A 148 -3.01 -10.01 -24.16
N PRO A 149 -1.97 -9.22 -23.81
CA PRO A 149 -0.62 -9.74 -23.62
C PRO A 149 -0.54 -10.77 -22.47
N ARG A 150 0.30 -11.79 -22.63
CA ARG A 150 0.53 -12.92 -21.68
C ARG A 150 0.91 -12.53 -20.24
N THR A 151 1.07 -11.25 -19.93
CA THR A 151 1.48 -10.70 -18.62
C THR A 151 0.36 -10.68 -17.56
N TRP A 152 -0.76 -11.35 -17.84
CA TRP A 152 -1.96 -11.39 -17.00
C TRP A 152 -1.76 -12.27 -15.78
N ALA A 153 -1.13 -11.69 -14.75
CA ALA A 153 -0.96 -12.30 -13.45
C ALA A 153 -2.09 -11.87 -12.50
N SER A 154 -2.95 -12.81 -12.13
CA SER A 154 -3.83 -12.68 -10.95
C SER A 154 -3.23 -13.53 -9.84
N ALA A 155 -3.07 -12.94 -8.64
CA ALA A 155 -2.58 -13.68 -7.49
C ALA A 155 -3.77 -14.43 -6.86
N THR A 156 -3.75 -15.77 -6.93
CA THR A 156 -4.65 -16.61 -6.15
C THR A 156 -4.16 -16.70 -4.70
N PRO A 157 -5.04 -16.69 -3.69
CA PRO A 157 -4.64 -16.96 -2.31
C PRO A 157 -4.05 -18.37 -2.23
N SER A 158 -2.79 -18.49 -1.81
CA SER A 158 -2.22 -19.81 -1.54
C SER A 158 -2.97 -20.45 -0.35
N SER A 159 -3.58 -21.61 -0.55
CA SER A 159 -4.37 -22.34 0.45
C SER A 159 -3.52 -23.11 1.47
N ARG A 160 -2.28 -22.67 1.75
CA ARG A 160 -1.42 -23.33 2.74
C ARG A 160 -1.57 -22.68 4.12
N PRO A 161 -2.10 -23.38 5.14
CA PRO A 161 -2.00 -22.90 6.51
C PRO A 161 -0.50 -22.90 6.88
N ARG A 162 0.07 -21.72 7.12
CA ARG A 162 1.33 -21.63 7.86
C ARG A 162 1.02 -22.08 9.28
N SER A 163 1.53 -23.23 9.68
CA SER A 163 1.55 -23.63 11.08
C SER A 163 2.27 -22.55 11.87
N ALA A 164 1.55 -21.91 12.78
CA ALA A 164 2.15 -21.08 13.80
C ALA A 164 2.85 -22.00 14.80
N SER A 165 4.14 -22.29 14.58
CA SER A 165 5.00 -22.76 15.67
C SER A 165 5.48 -21.55 16.46
N SER A 166 5.10 -21.57 17.73
CA SER A 166 5.55 -20.65 18.77
C SER A 166 7.08 -20.65 18.90
N SER A 167 7.68 -19.47 18.83
CA SER A 167 8.93 -19.19 19.56
C SER A 167 8.91 -17.75 20.05
N ALA A 168 8.20 -17.55 21.17
CA ALA A 168 8.55 -16.51 22.11
C ALA A 168 9.92 -16.84 22.73
N SER A 169 10.69 -15.80 23.05
CA SER A 169 11.96 -15.81 23.77
C SER A 169 13.23 -16.16 22.97
N ARG A 170 13.84 -15.12 22.38
CA ARG A 170 15.29 -14.92 22.49
C ARG A 170 15.59 -13.43 22.68
N ALA A 171 16.34 -13.15 23.74
CA ALA A 171 16.70 -11.83 24.22
C ALA A 171 17.44 -10.99 23.18
N ARG A 172 17.16 -9.68 23.17
CA ARG A 172 17.95 -8.67 22.46
C ARG A 172 19.33 -8.51 23.15
N PRO A 173 20.46 -8.46 22.43
CA PRO A 173 21.69 -7.92 22.98
C PRO A 173 21.59 -6.39 23.05
N SER A 174 21.95 -5.85 24.20
CA SER A 174 22.12 -4.42 24.48
C SER A 174 23.24 -3.83 23.62
N LEU A 175 22.95 -2.79 22.84
CA LEU A 175 23.97 -1.93 22.23
C LEU A 175 24.08 -0.66 23.06
N THR A 176 25.19 -0.54 23.78
CA THR A 176 25.67 0.70 24.40
C THR A 176 26.15 1.68 23.31
N PRO A 177 25.99 3.00 23.51
CA PRO A 177 26.47 3.99 22.56
C PRO A 177 27.93 4.36 22.86
N THR A 178 28.85 4.03 21.96
CA THR A 178 30.22 4.58 22.00
C THR A 178 30.26 5.89 21.23
N SER A 179 30.69 6.96 21.91
CA SER A 179 30.92 8.28 21.35
C SER A 179 32.07 8.29 20.34
N ALA A 180 31.90 8.97 19.22
CA ALA A 180 32.99 9.66 18.54
C ALA A 180 32.41 10.73 17.60
N ALA A 181 32.36 11.96 18.10
CA ALA A 181 32.14 13.15 17.29
C ALA A 181 33.38 13.41 16.42
N ARG A 182 33.17 13.64 15.12
CA ARG A 182 34.05 14.51 14.33
C ARG A 182 33.18 15.27 13.33
N ALA A 183 32.91 16.52 13.69
CA ALA A 183 32.30 17.52 12.85
C ALA A 183 33.16 17.72 11.60
N ARG A 184 32.53 17.69 10.42
CA ARG A 184 33.08 18.32 9.21
C ARG A 184 32.34 19.64 9.04
N THR A 185 33.11 20.71 9.17
CA THR A 185 32.71 22.08 8.88
C THR A 185 32.39 22.25 7.41
N ALA A 186 31.26 22.89 7.11
CA ALA A 186 30.97 23.45 5.80
C ALA A 186 31.78 24.75 5.61
N PRO A 187 32.27 25.06 4.40
CA PRO A 187 32.89 26.36 4.14
C PRO A 187 31.85 27.44 3.84
N ASP A 188 32.03 28.59 4.48
CA ASP A 188 31.28 29.83 4.31
C ASP A 188 31.45 30.41 2.89
N ALA A 189 30.36 31.01 2.41
CA ALA A 189 30.35 31.86 1.22
C ALA A 189 30.39 33.34 1.65
N SER A 190 31.49 34.05 1.36
CA SER A 190 31.48 35.51 1.23
C SER A 190 32.76 36.06 0.57
N SER A 191 32.56 37.02 -0.36
CA SER A 191 33.52 37.89 -1.08
C SER A 191 34.29 37.24 -2.25
N ALA A 192 34.51 37.84 -3.43
CA ALA A 192 34.20 39.14 -4.06
C ALA A 192 34.42 38.93 -5.59
N ALA A 193 33.57 39.43 -6.50
CA ALA A 193 33.76 40.67 -7.27
C ALA A 193 35.20 40.93 -7.79
N SER A 194 35.31 41.12 -9.12
CA SER A 194 36.38 41.79 -9.91
C SER A 194 37.40 40.88 -10.62
N ALA A 195 37.13 40.59 -11.90
CA ALA A 195 38.00 40.82 -13.07
C ALA A 195 37.39 40.13 -14.30
#